data_AF-A0A955J079-F1
#
_entry.id   AF-A0A955J079-F1
#
_cell.length_a   1.000
_cell.length_b   1.000
_cell.length_c   1.000
_cell.angle_alpha   90.00
_cell.angle_beta   90.00
_cell.angle_gamma   90.00
#
_symmetry.space_group_name_H-M   'P 1'
#
loop_
_entity.id
_entity.type
_entity.pdbx_description
1 polymer ?
#
loop_
_entity_poly.entity_id
_entity_poly.type
_entity_poly.pdbx_seq_one_letter_code
_entity_poly.pdbx_strand_id
1 'polypeptide(L)'
;SLGVDAIDAGSGHKGPRFEALCAKLAVKPAEVVFMGDDIHDLPAMRLAGAMACPADAHPHVRAEVDCVLAAPGGRGAFRELADLLTDHITEDQLKL
;
A
#
# COMPACT_ATOMS: atom_id res chain seq x y z
N SER A 1 12.91 6.34 14.50
CA SER A 1 12.30 6.73 13.22
C SER A 1 12.06 5.46 12.42
N LEU A 2 10.94 5.32 11.72
CA LEU A 2 10.56 4.10 10.99
C LEU A 2 11.21 3.98 9.59
N GLY A 3 12.08 4.92 9.19
CA GLY A 3 12.71 4.90 7.86
C GLY A 3 11.77 5.30 6.73
N VAL A 4 10.78 6.15 7.01
CA VAL A 4 9.80 6.63 6.00
C VAL A 4 10.36 7.86 5.29
N ASP A 5 10.58 7.76 3.98
CA ASP A 5 11.18 8.83 3.15
C ASP A 5 10.21 9.97 2.81
N ALA A 6 8.92 9.67 2.77
CA ALA A 6 7.90 10.67 2.45
C ALA A 6 6.61 10.44 3.22
N ILE A 7 6.02 11.54 3.67
CA ILE A 7 4.71 11.58 4.32
C ILE A 7 3.87 12.60 3.57
N ASP A 8 2.67 12.19 3.17
CA ASP A 8 1.66 13.10 2.65
C ASP A 8 0.39 13.04 3.51
N ALA A 9 0.26 14.01 4.43
CA ALA A 9 -0.81 14.06 5.45
C ALA A 9 -1.95 15.04 5.12
N GLY A 10 -1.95 15.64 3.94
CA GLY A 10 -3.01 16.54 3.49
C GLY A 10 -4.36 15.83 3.24
N SER A 11 -5.43 16.62 3.31
CA SER A 11 -6.79 16.21 2.96
C SER A 11 -7.10 16.49 1.48
N GLY A 12 -8.09 15.81 0.91
CA GLY A 12 -8.54 16.03 -0.47
C GLY A 12 -8.49 14.77 -1.34
N HIS A 13 -8.38 14.96 -2.65
CA HIS A 13 -8.44 13.85 -3.62
C HIS A 13 -7.17 13.00 -3.61
N LYS A 14 -7.26 11.78 -3.07
CA LYS A 14 -6.10 10.88 -2.92
C LYS A 14 -5.45 10.46 -4.25
N GLY A 15 -6.20 10.36 -5.35
CA GLY A 15 -5.66 10.00 -6.68
C GLY A 15 -4.53 10.93 -7.16
N PRO A 16 -4.82 12.23 -7.40
CA PRO A 16 -3.78 13.19 -7.79
C PRO A 16 -2.62 13.33 -6.79
N ARG A 17 -2.90 13.13 -5.49
CA ARG A 17 -1.91 13.19 -4.42
C ARG A 17 -0.97 11.97 -4.47
N PHE A 18 -1.50 10.80 -4.76
CA PHE A 18 -0.73 9.59 -5.00
C PHE A 18 0.20 9.74 -6.23
N GLU A 19 -0.31 10.27 -7.35
CA GLU A 19 0.51 10.53 -8.53
C GLU A 19 1.65 11.52 -8.24
N ALA A 20 1.35 12.61 -7.50
CA ALA A 20 2.35 13.59 -7.08
C ALA A 20 3.41 12.96 -6.15
N LEU A 21 3.01 12.07 -5.25
CA LEU A 21 3.93 11.35 -4.37
C LEU A 21 4.83 10.38 -5.14
N CYS A 22 4.27 9.63 -6.10
CA CYS A 22 5.04 8.78 -7.01
C CYS A 22 6.08 9.58 -7.79
N ALA A 23 5.67 10.73 -8.35
CA ALA A 23 6.58 11.63 -9.07
C ALA A 23 7.70 12.17 -8.18
N LYS A 24 7.38 12.55 -6.93
CA LYS A 24 8.37 13.02 -5.94
C LYS A 24 9.40 11.93 -5.58
N LEU A 25 8.95 10.68 -5.49
CA LEU A 25 9.80 9.52 -5.16
C LEU A 25 10.46 8.89 -6.39
N ALA A 26 10.20 9.40 -7.59
CA ALA A 26 10.68 8.86 -8.87
C ALA A 26 10.35 7.37 -9.09
N VAL A 27 9.18 6.92 -8.63
CA VAL A 27 8.65 5.56 -8.85
C VAL A 27 7.47 5.58 -9.81
N LYS A 28 7.29 4.52 -10.60
CA LYS A 28 6.10 4.42 -11.45
C LYS A 28 4.92 3.90 -10.62
N PRO A 29 3.68 4.39 -10.82
CA PRO A 29 2.50 3.84 -10.14
C PRO A 29 2.36 2.32 -10.25
N ALA A 30 2.68 1.75 -11.40
CA ALA A 30 2.66 0.30 -11.65
C ALA A 30 3.69 -0.51 -10.83
N GLU A 31 4.68 0.14 -10.22
CA GLU A 31 5.69 -0.46 -9.34
C GLU A 31 5.30 -0.32 -7.85
N VAL A 32 4.13 0.24 -7.55
CA VAL A 32 3.66 0.52 -6.20
C VAL A 32 2.56 -0.44 -5.78
N VAL A 33 2.64 -0.91 -4.53
CA VAL A 33 1.52 -1.54 -3.82
C VAL A 33 0.86 -0.49 -2.93
N PHE A 34 -0.45 -0.33 -3.07
CA PHE A 34 -1.23 0.56 -2.21
C PHE A 34 -2.07 -0.27 -1.22
N MET A 35 -1.96 0.06 0.06
CA MET A 35 -2.78 -0.52 1.12
C MET A 35 -3.76 0.52 1.68
N GLY A 36 -5.07 0.25 1.59
CA GLY A 36 -6.14 1.13 2.07
C GLY A 36 -7.32 0.33 2.61
N ASP A 37 -8.16 0.96 3.43
CA ASP A 37 -9.28 0.29 4.13
C ASP A 37 -10.66 0.90 3.83
N ASP A 38 -10.72 2.11 3.24
CA ASP A 38 -11.98 2.81 2.99
C ASP A 38 -12.19 3.14 1.49
N ILE A 39 -13.45 3.35 1.10
CA ILE A 39 -13.87 3.73 -0.25
C ILE A 39 -13.12 4.98 -0.74
N HIS A 40 -12.80 5.90 0.17
CA HIS A 40 -12.07 7.12 -0.16
C HIS A 40 -10.63 6.86 -0.63
N ASP A 41 -10.06 5.68 -0.39
CA ASP A 41 -8.75 5.26 -0.89
C ASP A 41 -8.81 4.76 -2.34
N LEU A 42 -9.95 4.23 -2.78
CA LEU A 42 -10.09 3.60 -4.10
C LEU A 42 -9.58 4.45 -5.28
N PRO A 43 -9.81 5.78 -5.34
CA PRO A 43 -9.25 6.60 -6.41
C PRO A 43 -7.72 6.57 -6.50
N ALA A 44 -7.00 6.38 -5.39
CA ALA A 44 -5.55 6.21 -5.40
C ALA A 44 -5.14 4.75 -5.60
N MET A 45 -5.84 3.82 -4.93
CA MET A 45 -5.57 2.38 -5.03
C MET A 45 -5.61 1.89 -6.47
N ARG A 46 -6.64 2.31 -7.24
CA ARG A 46 -6.82 1.91 -8.64
C ARG A 46 -5.73 2.40 -9.60
N LEU A 47 -4.87 3.33 -9.16
CA LEU A 47 -3.73 3.81 -9.95
C LEU A 47 -2.45 3.00 -9.68
N ALA A 48 -2.40 2.28 -8.56
CA ALA A 48 -1.25 1.47 -8.16
C ALA A 48 -1.16 0.17 -8.97
N GLY A 49 0.03 -0.43 -9.01
CA GLY A 49 0.27 -1.71 -9.69
C GLY A 49 -0.37 -2.90 -9.00
N ALA A 50 -0.54 -2.82 -7.67
CA ALA A 50 -1.32 -3.77 -6.90
C ALA A 50 -1.99 -3.09 -5.71
N MET A 51 -3.10 -3.67 -5.27
CA MET A 51 -3.93 -3.20 -4.17
C MET A 51 -4.04 -4.26 -3.09
N ALA A 52 -3.90 -3.83 -1.82
CA ALA A 52 -4.12 -4.68 -0.67
C ALA A 52 -5.03 -3.99 0.36
N CYS A 53 -5.70 -4.75 1.21
CA CYS A 53 -6.43 -4.20 2.35
C CYS A 53 -6.40 -5.12 3.57
N PRO A 54 -6.57 -4.58 4.79
CA PRO A 54 -6.83 -5.37 5.99
C PRO A 54 -8.11 -6.21 5.91
N ALA A 55 -8.22 -7.22 6.78
CA ALA A 55 -9.41 -8.08 6.89
C ALA A 55 -10.70 -7.31 7.22
N ASP A 56 -10.58 -6.25 8.02
CA ASP A 56 -11.69 -5.42 8.50
C ASP A 56 -11.96 -4.18 7.62
N ALA A 57 -11.31 -4.08 6.46
CA ALA A 57 -11.59 -3.02 5.48
C ALA A 57 -13.06 -2.98 5.04
N HIS A 58 -13.51 -1.84 4.52
CA HIS A 58 -14.87 -1.68 4.00
C HIS A 58 -15.18 -2.78 2.95
N PRO A 59 -16.39 -3.39 2.96
CA PRO A 59 -16.73 -4.49 2.04
C PRO A 59 -16.47 -4.20 0.55
N HIS A 60 -16.71 -2.96 0.11
CA HIS A 60 -16.43 -2.55 -1.27
C HIS A 60 -14.93 -2.53 -1.59
N VAL A 61 -14.07 -2.17 -0.62
CA VAL A 61 -12.62 -2.22 -0.82
C VAL A 61 -12.16 -3.67 -0.96
N ARG A 62 -12.59 -4.55 -0.05
CA ARG A 62 -12.26 -5.99 -0.12
C ARG A 62 -12.68 -6.66 -1.44
N ALA A 63 -13.73 -6.14 -2.09
CA ALA A 63 -14.23 -6.66 -3.35
C ALA A 63 -13.41 -6.20 -4.57
N GLU A 64 -12.54 -5.19 -4.44
CA GLU A 64 -11.77 -4.61 -5.53
C GLU A 64 -10.26 -4.91 -5.46
N VAL A 65 -9.72 -5.24 -4.28
CA VAL A 65 -8.28 -5.42 -4.11
C VAL A 65 -7.77 -6.77 -4.61
N ASP A 66 -6.49 -6.82 -4.98
CA ASP A 66 -5.78 -8.05 -5.37
C ASP A 66 -5.52 -8.97 -4.17
N CYS A 67 -5.34 -8.38 -2.99
CA CYS A 67 -5.03 -9.11 -1.75
C CYS A 67 -5.83 -8.58 -0.55
N VAL A 68 -6.68 -9.43 0.02
CA VAL A 68 -7.25 -9.21 1.35
C VAL A 68 -6.39 -9.95 2.37
N LEU A 69 -5.79 -9.21 3.29
CA LEU A 69 -4.94 -9.74 4.34
C LEU A 69 -5.78 -10.40 5.44
N ALA A 70 -5.18 -11.34 6.18
CA ALA A 70 -5.82 -12.02 7.30
C ALA A 70 -5.92 -11.12 8.54
N ALA A 71 -4.92 -10.26 8.77
CA ALA A 71 -4.89 -9.38 9.93
C ALA A 71 -5.77 -8.12 9.77
N PRO A 72 -6.45 -7.68 10.85
CA PRO A 72 -7.11 -6.38 10.89
C PRO A 72 -6.15 -5.18 10.89
N GLY A 73 -6.68 -4.00 10.57
CA GLY A 73 -5.98 -2.72 10.69
C GLY A 73 -5.43 -2.49 12.11
N GLY A 74 -4.17 -2.06 12.20
CA GLY A 74 -3.49 -1.88 13.50
C GLY A 74 -3.20 -3.19 14.26
N ARG A 75 -3.51 -4.36 13.69
CA ARG A 75 -3.30 -5.69 14.29
C ARG A 75 -2.34 -6.57 13.48
N GLY A 76 -1.46 -5.95 12.69
CA GLY A 76 -0.40 -6.66 11.96
C GLY A 76 -0.56 -6.67 10.44
N ALA A 77 -1.64 -6.10 9.88
CA ALA A 77 -1.88 -6.12 8.44
C ALA A 77 -0.71 -5.56 7.60
N PHE A 78 -0.11 -4.43 8.00
CA PHE A 78 1.09 -3.92 7.30
C PHE A 78 2.28 -4.88 7.37
N ARG A 79 2.49 -5.55 8.52
CA ARG A 79 3.57 -6.53 8.67
C ARG A 79 3.33 -7.76 7.80
N GLU A 80 2.10 -8.25 7.77
CA GLU A 80 1.70 -9.35 6.89
C GLU A 80 1.95 -9.00 5.41
N LEU A 81 1.57 -7.79 4.98
CA LEU A 81 1.85 -7.33 3.62
C LEU A 81 3.35 -7.21 3.34
N ALA A 82 4.12 -6.66 4.28
CA ALA A 82 5.57 -6.55 4.14
C ALA A 82 6.21 -7.93 3.94
N ASP A 83 5.75 -8.95 4.66
CA ASP A 83 6.25 -10.33 4.55
C ASP A 83 5.98 -10.92 3.18
N LEU A 84 4.77 -10.75 2.67
CA LEU A 84 4.42 -11.18 1.32
C LEU A 84 5.32 -10.54 0.26
N LEU A 85 5.75 -9.29 0.46
CA LEU A 85 6.65 -8.60 -0.47
C LEU A 85 8.12 -9.04 -0.31
N THR A 86 8.54 -9.40 0.90
CA THR A 86 9.93 -9.74 1.19
C THR A 86 10.25 -11.23 1.19
N ASP A 87 9.25 -12.11 1.25
CA ASP A 87 9.45 -13.57 1.30
C ASP A 87 10.00 -14.16 -0.03
N HIS A 88 10.20 -13.31 -1.04
CA HIS A 88 10.95 -13.61 -2.27
C HIS A 88 12.38 -13.03 -2.29
N ILE A 89 12.83 -12.37 -1.22
CA ILE A 89 14.20 -11.90 -1.05
C ILE A 89 15.02 -13.09 -0.52
N THR A 90 15.78 -13.74 -1.40
CA THR A 90 16.81 -14.69 -1.00
C THR A 90 17.85 -13.98 -0.12
N GLU A 91 18.37 -14.65 0.92
CA GLU A 91 19.39 -14.10 1.84
C GLU A 91 20.57 -13.39 1.13
N ASP A 92 20.90 -13.80 -0.10
CA ASP A 92 21.95 -13.18 -0.94
C ASP A 92 21.72 -11.69 -1.28
N GLN A 93 20.48 -11.19 -1.20
CA GLN A 93 20.12 -9.79 -1.48
C GLN A 93 20.19 -8.89 -0.23
N LEU A 94 20.40 -9.47 0.96
CA LEU A 94 20.46 -8.75 2.25
C LEU A 94 21.89 -8.52 2.77
N LYS A 95 22.90 -8.58 1.89
CA LYS A 95 24.26 -8.17 2.27
C LYS A 95 24.30 -6.66 2.51
N LEU A 96 24.15 -6.28 3.78
CA LEU A 96 24.71 -5.06 4.36
C LEU A 96 26.23 -5.01 4.16
#